data_AF-A0A538IGE4-F1
#
_entry.id   AF-A0A538IGE4-F1
#
_cell.length_a   1.000
_cell.length_b   1.000
_cell.length_c   1.000
_cell.angle_alpha   90.00
_cell.angle_beta   90.00
_cell.angle_gamma   90.00
#
_symmetry.space_group_name_H-M   'P 1'
#
loop_
_entity.id
_entity.type
_entity.pdbx_description
1 polymer ?
#
loop_
_entity_poly.entity_id
_entity_poly.type
_entity_poly.pdbx_seq_one_letter_code
_entity_poly.pdbx_strand_id
1 'polypeptide(L)'
;MPVEALKCKECGERYPLEAKFVCEHCFGPLEVAYDLSGLDPDETRRRIQSGPSTIWRYSDFLPFDRRPRTALAAGVTPLVRADRLAERLGIREVWVKNDAANPTHSFKDRVVTVALAKVRELGYRVVACASTGNLANAVAAHAAAAGLESYVFIPADLEEQKVLATGVYGTRLVAVRGSYDDVNRLCTQLSGERDWAFVNVNLRPYYAEGSKTIAFEVAEQLGFELPDRVVAPVASGSLFTKIARGFEEWLQVGLLSGDLPTFNGAQAEGCAPVASAFEAGRDVCRPVRFPDTIAKSLAIGDP
;
A
#
# COMPACT_ATOMS: atom_id res chain seq x y z
N MET A 1 -14.11 -16.90 -8.74
CA MET A 1 -12.90 -16.07 -8.56
C MET A 1 -13.32 -14.89 -7.75
N PRO A 2 -12.55 -14.48 -6.74
CA PRO A 2 -13.02 -13.41 -5.89
C PRO A 2 -12.88 -12.04 -6.52
N VAL A 3 -11.98 -11.78 -7.49
CA VAL A 3 -11.89 -10.44 -8.09
C VAL A 3 -12.94 -10.26 -9.21
N GLU A 4 -13.70 -9.17 -9.17
CA GLU A 4 -14.77 -8.91 -10.15
C GLU A 4 -14.43 -7.78 -11.14
N ALA A 5 -14.07 -6.63 -10.60
CA ALA A 5 -13.97 -5.37 -11.34
C ALA A 5 -13.20 -4.33 -10.53
N LEU A 6 -12.83 -3.22 -11.18
CA LEU A 6 -12.59 -1.97 -10.47
C LEU A 6 -13.95 -1.31 -10.18
N LYS A 7 -14.13 -0.75 -8.98
CA LYS A 7 -15.34 -0.09 -8.54
C LYS A 7 -15.03 1.30 -7.98
N CYS A 8 -15.78 2.30 -8.41
CA CYS A 8 -15.66 3.65 -7.83
C CYS A 8 -16.16 3.67 -6.39
N LYS A 9 -15.40 4.29 -5.49
CA LYS A 9 -15.79 4.44 -4.08
C LYS A 9 -17.00 5.35 -3.88
N GLU A 10 -17.17 6.34 -4.76
CA GLU A 10 -18.19 7.38 -4.60
C GLU A 10 -19.53 6.98 -5.24
N CYS A 11 -19.52 6.64 -6.54
CA CYS A 11 -20.75 6.34 -7.28
C CYS A 11 -21.02 4.85 -7.50
N GLY A 12 -20.05 3.97 -7.18
CA GLY A 12 -20.20 2.52 -7.36
C GLY A 12 -20.05 2.01 -8.80
N GLU A 13 -19.76 2.88 -9.77
CA GLU A 13 -19.53 2.51 -11.18
C GLU A 13 -18.45 1.44 -11.32
N ARG A 14 -18.63 0.50 -12.26
CA ARG A 14 -17.75 -0.66 -12.45
C ARG A 14 -16.95 -0.55 -13.74
N TYR A 15 -15.67 -0.90 -13.67
CA TYR A 15 -14.74 -0.89 -14.80
C TYR A 15 -14.01 -2.23 -14.92
N PRO A 16 -13.55 -2.59 -16.13
CA PRO A 16 -12.63 -3.70 -16.31
C PRO A 16 -11.35 -3.55 -15.48
N LEU A 17 -10.65 -4.67 -15.25
CA LEU A 17 -9.39 -4.72 -14.52
C LEU A 17 -8.22 -4.22 -15.38
N GLU A 18 -8.25 -2.94 -15.73
CA GLU A 18 -7.25 -2.25 -16.55
C GLU A 18 -6.38 -1.30 -15.70
N ALA A 19 -5.39 -0.66 -16.31
CA ALA A 19 -4.60 0.40 -15.67
C ALA A 19 -5.42 1.71 -15.60
N LYS A 20 -6.42 1.73 -14.71
CA LYS A 20 -7.34 2.84 -14.50
C LYS A 20 -7.43 3.14 -13.01
N PHE A 21 -7.46 4.41 -12.63
CA PHE A 21 -7.42 4.83 -11.22
C PHE A 21 -8.51 5.82 -10.83
N VAL A 22 -9.19 6.41 -11.80
CA VAL A 22 -10.20 7.44 -11.61
C VAL A 22 -11.48 7.06 -12.36
N CYS A 23 -12.63 7.34 -11.74
CA CYS A 23 -13.94 7.18 -12.34
C CYS A 23 -14.19 8.27 -13.38
N GLU A 24 -14.66 7.91 -14.57
CA GLU A 24 -14.98 8.85 -15.65
C GLU A 24 -16.28 9.63 -15.41
N HIS A 25 -17.15 9.14 -14.51
CA HIS A 25 -18.44 9.77 -14.22
C HIS A 25 -18.38 10.81 -13.11
N CYS A 26 -17.64 10.54 -12.03
CA CYS A 26 -17.61 11.40 -10.84
C CYS A 26 -16.21 11.79 -10.38
N PHE A 27 -15.15 11.37 -11.10
CA PHE A 27 -13.75 11.60 -10.75
C PHE A 27 -13.31 11.02 -9.39
N GLY A 28 -14.15 10.18 -8.78
CA GLY A 28 -13.82 9.46 -7.56
C GLY A 28 -12.77 8.36 -7.77
N PRO A 29 -12.02 7.98 -6.73
CA PRO A 29 -11.02 6.92 -6.82
C PRO A 29 -11.65 5.55 -7.08
N LEU A 30 -10.94 4.72 -7.84
CA LEU A 30 -11.30 3.33 -8.05
C LEU A 30 -10.61 2.42 -7.02
N GLU A 31 -11.30 1.37 -6.60
CA GLU A 31 -10.75 0.26 -5.82
C GLU A 31 -11.10 -1.08 -6.45
N VAL A 32 -10.34 -2.13 -6.11
CA VAL A 32 -10.69 -3.49 -6.55
C VAL A 32 -11.91 -3.97 -5.77
N ALA A 33 -12.93 -4.47 -6.47
CA ALA A 33 -14.10 -5.13 -5.91
C ALA A 33 -13.92 -6.65 -5.91
N TYR A 34 -14.32 -7.29 -4.81
CA TYR A 34 -14.25 -8.73 -4.65
C TYR A 34 -15.61 -9.35 -4.31
N ASP A 35 -15.89 -10.53 -4.86
CA ASP A 35 -16.88 -11.50 -4.40
C ASP A 35 -16.20 -12.59 -3.56
N LEU A 36 -16.25 -12.44 -2.24
CA LEU A 36 -15.67 -13.40 -1.29
C LEU A 36 -16.66 -14.49 -0.86
N SER A 37 -17.90 -14.48 -1.37
CA SER A 37 -18.99 -15.34 -0.89
C SER A 37 -18.75 -16.84 -1.11
N GLY A 38 -17.93 -17.18 -2.12
CA GLY A 38 -17.58 -18.56 -2.46
C GLY A 38 -16.38 -19.15 -1.72
N LEU A 39 -15.77 -18.43 -0.77
CA LEU A 39 -14.60 -18.92 -0.03
C LEU A 39 -15.01 -19.74 1.19
N ASP A 40 -14.58 -21.00 1.24
CA ASP A 40 -14.66 -21.82 2.45
C ASP A 40 -13.55 -21.44 3.44
N PRO A 41 -13.86 -21.08 4.71
CA PRO A 41 -12.86 -20.58 5.65
C PRO A 41 -11.81 -21.64 6.01
N ASP A 42 -12.18 -22.91 6.16
CA ASP A 42 -11.25 -23.98 6.54
C ASP A 42 -10.27 -24.30 5.40
N GLU A 43 -10.77 -24.38 4.17
CA GLU A 43 -9.93 -24.55 2.99
C GLU A 43 -9.02 -23.33 2.79
N THR A 44 -9.56 -22.13 2.92
CA THR A 44 -8.79 -20.88 2.78
C THR A 44 -7.68 -20.81 3.82
N ARG A 45 -7.96 -21.15 5.08
CA ARG A 45 -6.95 -21.25 6.15
C ARG A 45 -5.84 -22.24 5.79
N ARG A 46 -6.19 -23.44 5.30
CA ARG A 46 -5.21 -24.45 4.83
C ARG A 46 -4.36 -23.94 3.67
N ARG A 47 -4.96 -23.23 2.69
CA ARG A 47 -4.23 -22.63 1.56
C ARG A 47 -3.25 -21.55 2.00
N ILE A 48 -3.63 -20.70 2.96
CA ILE A 48 -2.74 -19.67 3.52
C ILE A 48 -1.54 -20.33 4.23
N GLN A 49 -1.80 -21.27 5.14
CA GLN A 49 -0.76 -21.92 5.95
C GLN A 49 0.23 -22.76 5.11
N SER A 50 -0.24 -23.40 4.05
CA SER A 50 0.60 -24.13 3.07
C SER A 50 1.20 -23.23 1.97
N GLY A 51 0.86 -21.95 1.98
CA GLY A 51 1.31 -20.97 1.01
C GLY A 51 2.77 -20.55 1.18
N PRO A 52 3.35 -19.88 0.16
CA PRO A 52 4.74 -19.44 0.20
C PRO A 52 4.98 -18.43 1.33
N SER A 53 6.23 -18.29 1.75
CA SER A 53 6.67 -17.28 2.74
C SER A 53 6.75 -15.87 2.11
N THR A 54 5.64 -15.39 1.54
CA THR A 54 5.47 -14.06 0.92
C THR A 54 4.01 -13.64 1.06
N ILE A 55 3.66 -12.39 0.74
CA ILE A 55 2.26 -11.95 0.69
C ILE A 55 1.36 -12.79 -0.23
N TRP A 56 1.95 -13.54 -1.17
CA TRP A 56 1.22 -14.36 -2.14
C TRP A 56 0.57 -15.61 -1.55
N ARG A 57 0.76 -15.89 -0.26
CA ARG A 57 -0.10 -16.84 0.48
C ARG A 57 -1.53 -16.34 0.63
N TYR A 58 -1.76 -15.03 0.50
CA TYR A 58 -3.09 -14.39 0.56
C TYR A 58 -3.67 -14.15 -0.84
N SER A 59 -3.31 -14.96 -1.84
CA SER A 59 -3.71 -14.74 -3.25
C SER A 59 -5.22 -14.68 -3.44
N ASP A 60 -5.99 -15.40 -2.63
CA ASP A 60 -7.47 -15.39 -2.68
C ASP A 60 -8.06 -14.01 -2.33
N PHE A 61 -7.28 -13.14 -1.70
CA PHE A 61 -7.64 -11.78 -1.36
C PHE A 61 -6.87 -10.75 -2.18
N LEU A 62 -6.15 -11.13 -3.24
CA LEU A 62 -5.38 -10.20 -4.08
C LEU A 62 -5.94 -10.20 -5.50
N PRO A 63 -5.71 -9.14 -6.30
CA PRO A 63 -6.42 -8.94 -7.56
C PRO A 63 -5.86 -9.79 -8.72
N PHE A 64 -5.74 -11.11 -8.53
CA PHE A 64 -5.16 -12.04 -9.49
C PHE A 64 -5.88 -13.38 -9.52
N ASP A 65 -6.18 -13.88 -10.72
CA ASP A 65 -6.76 -15.21 -10.91
C ASP A 65 -5.78 -16.33 -10.58
N ARG A 66 -4.49 -16.06 -10.79
CA ARG A 66 -3.40 -16.99 -10.53
C ARG A 66 -2.32 -16.30 -9.74
N ARG A 67 -1.80 -16.99 -8.74
CA ARG A 67 -0.67 -16.52 -7.94
C ARG A 67 0.50 -16.09 -8.83
N PRO A 68 0.88 -14.80 -8.83
CA PRO A 68 2.01 -14.30 -9.62
C PRO A 68 3.35 -14.87 -9.14
N ARG A 69 4.34 -14.88 -10.04
CA ARG A 69 5.74 -15.09 -9.69
C ARG A 69 6.39 -13.75 -9.36
N THR A 70 7.07 -13.66 -8.22
CA THR A 70 7.81 -12.47 -7.82
C THR A 70 9.27 -12.77 -7.55
N ALA A 71 10.12 -11.82 -7.92
CA ALA A 71 11.57 -11.96 -7.78
C ALA A 71 12.05 -11.55 -6.37
N LEU A 72 11.41 -10.55 -5.77
CA LEU A 72 11.63 -10.16 -4.37
C LEU A 72 10.45 -10.61 -3.51
N ALA A 73 10.76 -11.25 -2.39
CA ALA A 73 9.80 -11.75 -1.43
C ALA A 73 9.36 -10.61 -0.48
N ALA A 74 8.20 -10.01 -0.75
CA ALA A 74 7.59 -9.07 0.19
C ALA A 74 6.70 -9.81 1.20
N GLY A 75 6.59 -9.25 2.41
CA GLY A 75 5.75 -9.77 3.48
C GLY A 75 6.39 -10.87 4.32
N VAL A 76 5.57 -11.49 5.16
CA VAL A 76 5.96 -12.42 6.23
C VAL A 76 7.04 -11.81 7.14
N THR A 77 6.86 -10.53 7.45
CA THR A 77 7.75 -9.76 8.31
C THR A 77 7.53 -10.10 9.78
N PRO A 78 8.52 -9.88 10.66
CA PRO A 78 8.38 -10.18 12.09
C PRO A 78 7.22 -9.43 12.75
N LEU A 79 6.44 -10.14 13.56
CA LEU A 79 5.54 -9.56 14.56
C LEU A 79 6.20 -9.73 15.93
N VAL A 80 6.80 -8.65 16.43
CA VAL A 80 7.68 -8.70 17.60
C VAL A 80 6.88 -8.35 18.84
N ARG A 81 6.82 -9.27 19.81
CA ARG A 81 6.27 -8.97 21.14
C ARG A 81 7.20 -7.99 21.85
N ALA A 82 6.65 -6.88 22.34
CA ALA A 82 7.41 -5.78 22.91
C ALA A 82 7.12 -5.62 24.41
N ASP A 83 7.53 -6.59 25.22
CA ASP A 83 7.21 -6.66 26.65
C ASP A 83 7.65 -5.41 27.43
N ARG A 84 8.88 -4.92 27.17
CA ARG A 84 9.39 -3.68 27.80
C ARG A 84 8.60 -2.44 27.41
N LEU A 85 8.03 -2.41 26.20
CA LEU A 85 7.19 -1.31 25.76
C LEU A 85 5.81 -1.40 26.41
N ALA A 86 5.25 -2.61 26.51
CA ALA A 86 4.01 -2.86 27.22
C ALA A 86 4.10 -2.42 28.69
N GLU A 87 5.17 -2.81 29.40
CA GLU A 87 5.46 -2.39 30.78
C GLU A 87 5.53 -0.86 30.90
N ARG A 88 6.28 -0.19 30.02
CA ARG A 88 6.42 1.28 30.03
C ARG A 88 5.10 2.01 29.77
N LEU A 89 4.21 1.43 28.98
CA LEU A 89 2.89 2.00 28.67
C LEU A 89 1.83 1.62 29.71
N GLY A 90 2.13 0.72 30.64
CA GLY A 90 1.17 0.23 31.63
C GLY A 90 0.04 -0.60 31.02
N ILE A 91 0.27 -1.26 29.89
CA ILE A 91 -0.73 -2.10 29.20
C ILE A 91 -0.27 -3.55 29.13
N ARG A 92 -1.24 -4.47 28.98
CA ARG A 92 -1.03 -5.91 29.07
C ARG A 92 -0.04 -6.44 28.02
N GLU A 93 -0.15 -5.96 26.79
CA GLU A 93 0.50 -6.59 25.64
C GLU A 93 0.68 -5.60 24.50
N VAL A 94 1.85 -5.64 23.85
CA VAL A 94 2.17 -4.82 22.68
C VAL A 94 2.92 -5.69 21.68
N TRP A 95 2.52 -5.58 20.42
CA TRP A 95 3.20 -6.20 19.29
C TRP A 95 3.60 -5.13 18.27
N VAL A 96 4.79 -5.29 17.69
CA VAL A 96 5.32 -4.39 16.66
C VAL A 96 5.45 -5.17 15.36
N LYS A 97 4.65 -4.79 14.36
CA LYS A 97 4.74 -5.34 13.01
C LYS A 97 5.88 -4.67 12.25
N ASN A 98 7.01 -5.36 12.10
CA ASN A 98 8.25 -4.76 11.60
C ASN A 98 8.41 -4.88 10.08
N ASP A 99 7.75 -3.98 9.35
CA ASP A 99 7.87 -3.93 7.88
C ASP A 99 9.20 -3.35 7.36
N ALA A 100 10.11 -2.91 8.24
CA ALA A 100 11.49 -2.60 7.85
C ALA A 100 12.32 -3.86 7.53
N ALA A 101 11.78 -5.04 7.83
CA ALA A 101 12.38 -6.33 7.43
C ALA A 101 12.07 -6.74 5.98
N ASN A 102 11.25 -5.96 5.24
CA ASN A 102 11.04 -6.20 3.82
C ASN A 102 12.32 -5.91 2.98
N PRO A 103 12.40 -6.38 1.71
CA PRO A 103 13.60 -6.27 0.88
C PRO A 103 14.18 -4.86 0.72
N THR A 104 13.35 -3.82 0.67
CA THR A 104 13.79 -2.41 0.58
C THR A 104 13.55 -1.64 1.87
N HIS A 105 13.42 -2.37 2.99
CA HIS A 105 13.28 -1.84 4.34
C HIS A 105 12.03 -0.98 4.57
N SER A 106 10.94 -1.25 3.84
CA SER A 106 9.65 -0.61 4.13
C SER A 106 8.45 -1.45 3.67
N PHE A 107 7.26 -1.08 4.16
CA PHE A 107 6.01 -1.68 3.68
C PHE A 107 5.76 -1.45 2.18
N LYS A 108 6.50 -0.54 1.52
CA LYS A 108 6.34 -0.24 0.10
C LYS A 108 6.62 -1.47 -0.78
N ASP A 109 7.39 -2.43 -0.30
CA ASP A 109 7.58 -3.72 -0.98
C ASP A 109 6.25 -4.47 -1.20
N ARG A 110 5.32 -4.44 -0.23
CA ARG A 110 4.04 -5.14 -0.31
C ARG A 110 3.14 -4.61 -1.43
N VAL A 111 3.07 -3.29 -1.52
CA VAL A 111 2.22 -2.57 -2.48
C VAL A 111 2.84 -2.56 -3.87
N VAL A 112 4.17 -2.44 -3.97
CA VAL A 112 4.89 -2.48 -5.25
C VAL A 112 4.85 -3.89 -5.85
N THR A 113 5.03 -4.95 -5.07
CA THR A 113 5.02 -6.30 -5.64
C THR A 113 3.67 -6.66 -6.26
N VAL A 114 2.55 -6.20 -5.68
CA VAL A 114 1.21 -6.31 -6.26
C VAL A 114 1.10 -5.48 -7.54
N ALA A 115 1.54 -4.22 -7.51
CA ALA A 115 1.52 -3.39 -8.71
C ALA A 115 2.31 -4.01 -9.86
N LEU A 116 3.53 -4.51 -9.63
CA LEU A 116 4.38 -5.12 -10.67
C LEU A 116 3.84 -6.45 -11.19
N ALA A 117 3.17 -7.24 -10.36
CA ALA A 117 2.44 -8.40 -10.85
C ALA A 117 1.35 -7.98 -11.85
N LYS A 118 0.65 -6.87 -11.57
CA LYS A 118 -0.34 -6.31 -12.50
C LYS A 118 0.30 -5.68 -13.74
N VAL A 119 1.46 -5.02 -13.63
CA VAL A 119 2.27 -4.54 -14.77
C VAL A 119 2.47 -5.67 -15.78
N ARG A 120 2.92 -6.84 -15.29
CA ARG A 120 3.19 -8.01 -16.13
C ARG A 120 1.91 -8.62 -16.73
N GLU A 121 0.85 -8.74 -15.94
CA GLU A 121 -0.43 -9.28 -16.40
C GLU A 121 -1.03 -8.43 -17.52
N LEU A 122 -0.94 -7.09 -17.41
CA LEU A 122 -1.43 -6.15 -18.41
C LEU A 122 -0.46 -5.93 -19.59
N GLY A 123 0.70 -6.59 -19.59
CA GLY A 123 1.66 -6.54 -20.70
C GLY A 123 2.54 -5.28 -20.76
N TYR A 124 2.56 -4.46 -19.71
CA TYR A 124 3.45 -3.30 -19.64
C TYR A 124 4.92 -3.73 -19.52
N ARG A 125 5.80 -2.97 -20.20
CA ARG A 125 7.26 -3.18 -20.15
C ARG A 125 8.00 -2.17 -19.29
N VAL A 126 7.37 -1.02 -19.06
CA VAL A 126 7.93 0.09 -18.30
C VAL A 126 7.10 0.31 -17.04
N VAL A 127 7.78 0.35 -15.90
CA VAL A 127 7.20 0.73 -14.62
C VAL A 127 7.79 2.06 -14.16
N ALA A 128 6.96 2.94 -13.60
CA ALA A 128 7.38 4.26 -13.18
C ALA A 128 6.76 4.67 -11.84
N CYS A 129 7.40 5.62 -11.16
CA CYS A 129 6.75 6.33 -10.05
C CYS A 129 7.29 7.77 -9.90
N ALA A 130 6.45 8.64 -9.35
CA ALA A 130 6.87 9.90 -8.75
C ALA A 130 7.12 9.68 -7.26
N SER A 131 8.38 9.64 -6.83
CA SER A 131 8.71 9.51 -5.40
C SER A 131 10.16 9.81 -5.13
N THR A 132 10.45 10.27 -3.92
CA THR A 132 11.78 10.64 -3.43
C THR A 132 12.27 9.74 -2.29
N GLY A 133 11.56 8.66 -1.97
CA GLY A 133 11.83 7.85 -0.78
C GLY A 133 11.46 6.38 -0.93
N ASN A 134 10.79 5.81 0.08
CA ASN A 134 10.54 4.36 0.17
C ASN A 134 9.87 3.75 -1.07
N LEU A 135 8.96 4.49 -1.74
CA LEU A 135 8.32 3.99 -2.96
C LEU A 135 9.31 3.93 -4.13
N ALA A 136 10.17 4.94 -4.29
CA ALA A 136 11.23 4.95 -5.31
C ALA A 136 12.14 3.73 -5.18
N ASN A 137 12.62 3.45 -3.96
CA ASN A 137 13.48 2.31 -3.68
C ASN A 137 12.78 0.98 -4.00
N ALA A 138 11.53 0.80 -3.55
CA ALA A 138 10.77 -0.42 -3.80
C ALA A 138 10.51 -0.62 -5.31
N VAL A 139 10.10 0.42 -6.04
CA VAL A 139 9.87 0.32 -7.49
C VAL A 139 11.16 -0.02 -8.22
N ALA A 140 12.26 0.67 -7.92
CA ALA A 140 13.55 0.45 -8.55
C ALA A 140 14.06 -0.98 -8.31
N ALA A 141 14.04 -1.44 -7.05
CA ALA A 141 14.53 -2.76 -6.68
C ALA A 141 13.68 -3.90 -7.26
N HIS A 142 12.34 -3.82 -7.14
CA HIS A 142 11.48 -4.88 -7.68
C HIS A 142 11.49 -4.88 -9.20
N ALA A 143 11.59 -3.73 -9.87
CA ALA A 143 11.71 -3.67 -11.33
C ALA A 143 13.01 -4.31 -11.82
N ALA A 144 14.14 -3.99 -11.18
CA ALA A 144 15.42 -4.59 -11.48
C ALA A 144 15.39 -6.13 -11.31
N ALA A 145 14.87 -6.60 -10.17
CA ALA A 145 14.70 -8.03 -9.91
C ALA A 145 13.72 -8.70 -10.91
N ALA A 146 12.75 -7.95 -11.41
CA ALA A 146 11.76 -8.41 -12.37
C ALA A 146 12.22 -8.36 -13.83
N GLY A 147 13.37 -7.75 -14.12
CA GLY A 147 13.84 -7.48 -15.48
C GLY A 147 12.96 -6.47 -16.24
N LEU A 148 12.28 -5.58 -15.53
CA LEU A 148 11.46 -4.51 -16.10
C LEU A 148 12.26 -3.22 -16.23
N GLU A 149 11.96 -2.44 -17.27
CA GLU A 149 12.49 -1.10 -17.40
C GLU A 149 11.82 -0.18 -16.38
N SER A 150 12.60 0.59 -15.63
CA SER A 150 12.09 1.46 -14.56
C SER A 150 12.50 2.91 -14.69
N TYR A 151 11.55 3.80 -14.37
CA TYR A 151 11.75 5.25 -14.27
C TYR A 151 11.30 5.78 -12.92
N VAL A 152 12.15 6.59 -12.28
CA VAL A 152 11.81 7.27 -11.04
C VAL A 152 11.97 8.77 -11.25
N PHE A 153 10.86 9.50 -11.09
CA PHE A 153 10.81 10.94 -11.23
C PHE A 153 10.97 11.62 -9.87
N ILE A 154 11.93 12.54 -9.79
CA ILE A 154 12.30 13.27 -8.57
C ILE A 154 12.42 14.77 -8.84
N PRO A 155 12.19 15.64 -7.84
CA PRO A 155 12.62 17.03 -7.92
C PRO A 155 14.13 17.13 -8.14
N ALA A 156 14.56 18.11 -8.93
CA ALA A 156 15.97 18.30 -9.29
C ALA A 156 16.86 18.75 -8.11
N ASP A 157 16.26 19.23 -7.03
CA ASP A 157 16.91 19.68 -5.80
C ASP A 157 16.90 18.63 -4.67
N LEU A 158 16.53 17.37 -4.98
CA LEU A 158 16.52 16.28 -4.01
C LEU A 158 17.92 16.01 -3.43
N GLU A 159 17.99 15.72 -2.13
CA GLU A 159 19.25 15.44 -1.45
C GLU A 159 19.98 14.24 -2.07
N GLU A 160 21.28 14.40 -2.35
CA GLU A 160 22.10 13.42 -3.09
C GLU A 160 22.02 12.00 -2.51
N GLN A 161 21.97 11.87 -1.18
CA GLN A 161 21.86 10.58 -0.49
C GLN A 161 20.63 9.77 -0.92
N LYS A 162 19.48 10.43 -1.17
CA LYS A 162 18.25 9.77 -1.61
C LYS A 162 18.33 9.37 -3.09
N VAL A 163 18.97 10.21 -3.91
CA VAL A 163 19.25 9.93 -5.31
C VAL A 163 20.13 8.67 -5.43
N LEU A 164 21.22 8.62 -4.68
CA LEU A 164 22.14 7.46 -4.66
C LEU A 164 21.45 6.19 -4.15
N ALA A 165 20.68 6.28 -3.05
CA ALA A 165 19.97 5.15 -2.48
C ALA A 165 18.96 4.50 -3.46
N THR A 166 18.32 5.31 -4.33
CA THR A 166 17.44 4.79 -5.38
C THR A 166 18.25 4.31 -6.60
N GLY A 167 19.26 5.07 -6.99
CA GLY A 167 20.05 4.84 -8.20
C GLY A 167 20.85 3.54 -8.19
N VAL A 168 21.24 3.03 -7.02
CA VAL A 168 21.98 1.77 -6.87
C VAL A 168 21.24 0.56 -7.47
N TYR A 169 19.91 0.61 -7.58
CA TYR A 169 19.10 -0.45 -8.19
C TYR A 169 19.07 -0.39 -9.73
N GLY A 170 19.68 0.62 -10.37
CA GLY A 170 19.78 0.73 -11.83
C GLY A 170 18.54 1.28 -12.54
N THR A 171 17.60 1.90 -11.80
CA THR A 171 16.46 2.61 -12.42
C THR A 171 16.92 3.87 -13.16
N ARG A 172 16.17 4.29 -14.17
CA ARG A 172 16.37 5.60 -14.83
C ARG A 172 15.82 6.70 -13.94
N LEU A 173 16.71 7.44 -13.27
CA LEU A 173 16.34 8.61 -12.48
C LEU A 173 16.14 9.83 -13.38
N VAL A 174 14.97 10.45 -13.28
CA VAL A 174 14.60 11.65 -14.05
C VAL A 174 14.40 12.81 -13.09
N ALA A 175 15.38 13.71 -13.08
CA ALA A 175 15.30 14.95 -12.33
C ALA A 175 14.42 15.98 -13.06
N VAL A 176 13.36 16.44 -12.39
CA VAL A 176 12.40 17.41 -12.91
C VAL A 176 12.61 18.74 -12.19
N ARG A 177 12.80 19.81 -12.94
CA ARG A 177 12.88 21.17 -12.39
C ARG A 177 11.48 21.64 -12.00
N GLY A 178 11.12 21.47 -10.75
CA GLY A 178 9.81 21.86 -10.21
C GLY A 178 9.58 21.29 -8.81
N SER A 179 8.44 21.66 -8.24
CA SER A 179 7.95 21.13 -6.97
C SER A 179 7.51 19.66 -7.08
N TYR A 180 7.29 19.01 -5.94
CA TYR A 180 6.71 17.66 -5.90
C TYR A 180 5.38 17.54 -6.66
N ASP A 181 4.56 18.60 -6.65
CA ASP A 181 3.29 18.64 -7.38
C ASP A 181 3.53 18.72 -8.90
N ASP A 182 4.54 19.47 -9.33
CA ASP A 182 4.93 19.52 -10.75
C ASP A 182 5.39 18.13 -11.24
N VAL A 183 6.15 17.39 -10.42
CA VAL A 183 6.56 16.01 -10.72
C VAL A 183 5.36 15.07 -10.85
N ASN A 184 4.40 15.13 -9.91
CA ASN A 184 3.19 14.31 -9.97
C ASN A 184 2.34 14.64 -11.18
N ARG A 185 2.14 15.93 -11.49
CA ARG A 185 1.40 16.36 -12.67
C ARG A 185 2.02 15.85 -13.96
N LEU A 186 3.35 15.93 -14.10
CA LEU A 186 4.06 15.36 -15.24
C LEU A 186 3.84 13.85 -15.34
N CYS A 187 3.93 13.11 -14.22
CA CYS A 187 3.70 11.66 -14.22
C CYS A 187 2.26 11.29 -14.60
N THR A 188 1.28 12.07 -14.16
CA THR A 188 -0.13 11.90 -14.57
C THR A 188 -0.29 12.11 -16.08
N GLN A 189 0.32 13.15 -16.65
CA GLN A 189 0.30 13.39 -18.11
C GLN A 189 0.96 12.24 -18.87
N LEU A 190 2.15 11.81 -18.44
CA LEU A 190 2.86 10.68 -19.05
C LEU A 190 2.06 9.38 -18.97
N SER A 191 1.29 9.16 -17.89
CA SER A 191 0.44 7.98 -17.76
C SER A 191 -0.72 7.92 -18.75
N GLY A 192 -1.13 9.08 -19.30
CA GLY A 192 -2.15 9.17 -20.34
C GLY A 192 -1.59 9.17 -21.77
N GLU A 193 -0.31 9.51 -21.94
CA GLU A 193 0.34 9.63 -23.27
C GLU A 193 1.27 8.46 -23.62
N ARG A 194 1.69 7.66 -22.63
CA ARG A 194 2.63 6.55 -22.81
C ARG A 194 2.03 5.25 -22.29
N ASP A 195 2.42 4.14 -22.91
CA ASP A 195 2.12 2.78 -22.42
C ASP A 195 3.02 2.42 -21.22
N TRP A 196 2.96 3.24 -20.16
CA TRP A 196 3.77 3.11 -18.95
C TRP A 196 2.88 2.86 -17.74
N ALA A 197 3.32 1.97 -16.87
CA ALA A 197 2.62 1.67 -15.63
C ALA A 197 3.19 2.51 -14.48
N PHE A 198 2.47 3.56 -14.10
CA PHE A 198 2.80 4.40 -12.96
C PHE A 198 2.19 3.81 -11.68
N VAL A 199 3.04 3.30 -10.80
CA VAL A 199 2.64 2.58 -9.58
C VAL A 199 1.74 3.41 -8.67
N ASN A 200 2.04 4.71 -8.54
CA ASN A 200 1.26 5.66 -7.72
C ASN A 200 0.15 6.40 -8.49
N VAL A 201 -0.08 6.09 -9.77
CA VAL A 201 -1.09 6.74 -10.62
C VAL A 201 -2.04 5.69 -11.20
N ASN A 202 -1.84 5.23 -12.44
CA ASN A 202 -2.78 4.34 -13.14
C ASN A 202 -2.83 2.90 -12.59
N LEU A 203 -1.87 2.49 -11.76
CA LEU A 203 -1.93 1.22 -11.00
C LEU A 203 -2.33 1.38 -9.54
N ARG A 204 -2.73 2.59 -9.09
CA ARG A 204 -3.04 2.88 -7.69
C ARG A 204 -4.09 1.95 -7.06
N PRO A 205 -5.16 1.51 -7.76
CA PRO A 205 -6.12 0.57 -7.16
C PRO A 205 -5.49 -0.76 -6.76
N TYR A 206 -4.63 -1.33 -7.61
CA TYR A 206 -3.94 -2.60 -7.31
C TYR A 206 -2.84 -2.42 -6.28
N TYR A 207 -2.05 -1.35 -6.42
CA TYR A 207 -1.03 -0.96 -5.45
C TYR A 207 -1.57 -0.98 -4.02
N ALA A 208 -2.76 -0.39 -3.81
CA ALA A 208 -3.34 -0.27 -2.48
C ALA A 208 -3.67 -1.65 -1.85
N GLU A 209 -3.96 -2.67 -2.65
CA GLU A 209 -4.27 -4.03 -2.19
C GLU A 209 -3.07 -4.74 -1.55
N GLY A 210 -1.83 -4.29 -1.78
CA GLY A 210 -0.69 -4.80 -1.02
C GLY A 210 -0.73 -4.42 0.46
N SER A 211 -1.34 -3.28 0.80
CA SER A 211 -1.37 -2.77 2.19
C SER A 211 -2.21 -3.64 3.11
N LYS A 212 -3.34 -4.20 2.62
CA LYS A 212 -4.22 -5.04 3.44
C LYS A 212 -3.57 -6.36 3.87
N THR A 213 -2.52 -6.80 3.16
CA THR A 213 -1.76 -8.00 3.54
C THR A 213 -1.10 -7.88 4.91
N ILE A 214 -0.92 -6.66 5.43
CA ILE A 214 -0.46 -6.45 6.81
C ILE A 214 -1.49 -6.96 7.81
N ALA A 215 -2.78 -6.71 7.58
CA ALA A 215 -3.85 -7.19 8.47
C ALA A 215 -3.92 -8.71 8.48
N PHE A 216 -3.92 -9.31 7.29
CA PHE A 216 -3.88 -10.76 7.11
C PHE A 216 -2.70 -11.40 7.85
N GLU A 217 -1.52 -10.81 7.69
CA GLU A 217 -0.30 -11.35 8.28
C GLU A 217 -0.23 -11.17 9.79
N VAL A 218 -0.74 -10.04 10.32
CA VAL A 218 -0.88 -9.85 11.76
C VAL A 218 -1.84 -10.87 12.34
N ALA A 219 -3.03 -11.04 11.75
CA ALA A 219 -4.00 -12.02 12.20
C ALA A 219 -3.47 -13.45 12.11
N GLU A 220 -2.82 -13.84 11.00
CA GLU A 220 -2.20 -15.16 10.85
C GLU A 220 -1.17 -15.41 11.96
N GLN A 221 -0.28 -14.45 12.21
CA GLN A 221 0.78 -14.58 13.21
C GLN A 221 0.29 -14.57 14.65
N LEU A 222 -0.90 -14.01 14.89
CA LEU A 222 -1.62 -14.11 16.17
C LEU A 222 -2.48 -15.38 16.29
N GLY A 223 -2.39 -16.31 15.33
CA GLY A 223 -3.15 -17.57 15.40
C GLY A 223 -4.57 -17.48 14.82
N PHE A 224 -4.78 -16.59 13.85
CA PHE A 224 -6.10 -16.24 13.31
C PHE A 224 -7.01 -15.57 14.37
N GLU A 225 -6.42 -14.67 15.14
CA GLU A 225 -7.13 -13.84 16.13
C GLU A 225 -6.99 -12.35 15.77
N LEU A 226 -8.00 -11.56 16.16
CA LEU A 226 -7.97 -10.11 16.03
C LEU A 226 -7.23 -9.48 17.22
N PRO A 227 -6.41 -8.44 16.99
CA PRO A 227 -5.92 -7.61 18.09
C PRO A 227 -7.05 -6.73 18.63
N ASP A 228 -7.00 -6.35 19.90
CA ASP A 228 -7.96 -5.40 20.49
C ASP A 228 -7.87 -4.01 19.82
N ARG A 229 -6.66 -3.60 19.45
CA ARG A 229 -6.36 -2.29 18.88
C ARG A 229 -5.29 -2.36 17.81
N VAL A 230 -5.42 -1.47 16.83
CA VAL A 230 -4.41 -1.21 15.81
C VAL A 230 -3.94 0.24 15.94
N VAL A 231 -2.63 0.45 15.97
CA VAL A 231 -2.03 1.77 15.86
C VAL A 231 -1.23 1.81 14.57
N ALA A 232 -1.60 2.72 13.66
CA ALA A 232 -0.93 2.83 12.37
C ALA A 232 -0.71 4.30 11.97
N PRO A 233 0.46 4.62 11.37
CA PRO A 233 0.72 5.98 10.92
C PRO A 233 -0.17 6.34 9.73
N VAL A 234 -0.58 7.61 9.68
CA VAL A 234 -1.46 8.13 8.64
C VAL A 234 -0.71 9.20 7.85
N ALA A 235 -0.42 8.88 6.58
CA ALA A 235 -0.01 9.85 5.57
C ALA A 235 -1.25 10.18 4.72
N SER A 236 -1.37 9.59 3.53
CA SER A 236 -2.56 9.71 2.67
C SER A 236 -3.76 8.86 3.12
N GLY A 237 -3.75 8.29 4.33
CA GLY A 237 -4.79 7.37 4.82
C GLY A 237 -4.84 5.96 4.19
N SER A 238 -4.21 5.71 3.03
CA SER A 238 -4.39 4.46 2.29
C SER A 238 -3.94 3.20 3.03
N LEU A 239 -2.81 3.25 3.74
CA LEU A 239 -2.34 2.12 4.55
C LEU A 239 -3.37 1.80 5.66
N PHE A 240 -3.79 2.82 6.38
CA PHE A 240 -4.70 2.73 7.52
C PHE A 240 -6.04 2.10 7.12
N THR A 241 -6.65 2.63 6.06
CA THR A 241 -7.95 2.12 5.57
C THR A 241 -7.85 0.71 5.00
N LYS A 242 -6.72 0.35 4.37
CA LYS A 242 -6.53 -1.01 3.84
C LYS A 242 -6.24 -2.04 4.91
N ILE A 243 -5.64 -1.67 6.04
CA ILE A 243 -5.53 -2.59 7.19
C ILE A 243 -6.93 -2.92 7.72
N ALA A 244 -7.81 -1.91 7.90
CA ALA A 244 -9.19 -2.14 8.31
C ALA A 244 -9.93 -3.06 7.33
N ARG A 245 -9.86 -2.74 6.03
CA ARG A 245 -10.43 -3.57 4.96
C ARG A 245 -9.93 -5.02 4.98
N GLY A 246 -8.65 -5.25 5.30
CA GLY A 246 -8.12 -6.60 5.42
C GLY A 246 -8.79 -7.41 6.55
N PHE A 247 -8.98 -6.82 7.73
CA PHE A 247 -9.73 -7.50 8.79
C PHE A 247 -11.19 -7.72 8.42
N GLU A 248 -11.84 -6.73 7.78
CA GLU A 248 -13.22 -6.85 7.29
C GLU A 248 -13.38 -8.01 6.30
N GLU A 249 -12.48 -8.14 5.32
CA GLU A 249 -12.52 -9.22 4.32
C GLU A 249 -12.36 -10.60 4.98
N TRP A 250 -11.51 -10.73 6.01
CA TRP A 250 -11.36 -12.00 6.74
C TRP A 250 -12.51 -12.30 7.71
N LEU A 251 -13.12 -11.28 8.30
CA LEU A 251 -14.36 -11.41 9.07
C LEU A 251 -15.51 -11.86 8.17
N GLN A 252 -15.64 -11.27 6.97
CA GLN A 252 -16.67 -11.61 5.99
C GLN A 252 -16.58 -13.08 5.56
N VAL A 253 -15.38 -13.62 5.37
CA VAL A 253 -15.16 -15.05 5.02
C VAL A 253 -15.32 -15.97 6.24
N GLY A 254 -15.27 -15.44 7.46
CA GLY A 254 -15.28 -16.25 8.69
C GLY A 254 -13.91 -16.85 9.03
N LEU A 255 -12.82 -16.29 8.50
CA LEU A 255 -11.45 -16.64 8.94
C LEU A 255 -11.14 -16.09 10.33
N LEU A 256 -11.81 -14.99 10.70
CA LEU A 256 -11.76 -14.32 11.98
C LEU A 256 -13.16 -14.21 12.57
N SER A 257 -13.24 -13.94 13.86
CA SER A 257 -14.50 -13.74 14.59
C SER A 257 -14.38 -12.55 15.55
N GLY A 258 -15.51 -11.91 15.84
CA GLY A 258 -15.59 -10.76 16.76
C GLY A 258 -15.77 -9.44 16.03
N ASP A 259 -15.60 -8.35 16.77
CA ASP A 259 -15.72 -6.98 16.25
C ASP A 259 -14.37 -6.50 15.68
N LEU A 260 -14.43 -5.54 14.76
CA LEU A 260 -13.22 -4.91 14.24
C LEU A 260 -12.38 -4.29 15.38
N PRO A 261 -11.03 -4.37 15.31
CA PRO A 261 -10.15 -3.72 16.26
C PRO A 261 -10.45 -2.22 16.36
N THR A 262 -10.20 -1.60 17.52
CA THR A 262 -10.20 -0.13 17.56
C THR A 262 -8.98 0.41 16.82
N PHE A 263 -9.21 1.19 15.77
CA PHE A 263 -8.16 1.79 14.95
C PHE A 263 -7.74 3.17 15.48
N ASN A 264 -6.44 3.36 15.69
CA ASN A 264 -5.85 4.61 16.18
C ASN A 264 -4.83 5.12 15.15
N GLY A 265 -5.14 6.26 14.52
CA GLY A 265 -4.27 6.89 13.53
C GLY A 265 -3.26 7.83 14.18
N ALA A 266 -2.00 7.81 13.73
CA ALA A 266 -0.95 8.71 14.21
C ALA A 266 -0.43 9.61 13.08
N GLN A 267 -0.42 10.92 13.31
CA GLN A 267 0.21 11.93 12.44
C GLN A 267 1.20 12.78 13.23
N ALA A 268 2.19 13.36 12.55
CA ALA A 268 3.08 14.33 13.18
C ALA A 268 2.36 15.69 13.31
N GLU A 269 2.56 16.38 14.43
CA GLU A 269 1.88 17.65 14.74
C GLU A 269 1.98 18.70 13.62
N GLY A 270 3.17 18.88 13.04
CA GLY A 270 3.37 19.82 11.92
C GLY A 270 2.85 19.34 10.56
N CYS A 271 2.17 18.19 10.48
CA CYS A 271 1.45 17.71 9.30
C CYS A 271 0.35 16.71 9.70
N ALA A 272 -0.72 17.21 10.32
CA ALA A 272 -1.80 16.40 10.89
C ALA A 272 -3.21 16.64 10.30
N PRO A 273 -3.40 16.77 8.97
CA PRO A 273 -4.69 17.16 8.39
C PRO A 273 -5.85 16.21 8.73
N VAL A 274 -5.59 14.89 8.82
CA VAL A 274 -6.61 13.88 9.16
C VAL A 274 -6.93 13.93 10.64
N ALA A 275 -5.92 14.01 11.51
CA ALA A 275 -6.14 14.08 12.96
C ALA A 275 -6.92 15.35 13.34
N SER A 276 -6.57 16.51 12.76
CA SER A 276 -7.30 17.76 12.97
C SER A 276 -8.72 17.76 12.41
N ALA A 277 -8.99 17.00 11.34
CA ALA A 277 -10.35 16.82 10.83
C ALA A 277 -11.17 15.93 11.77
N PHE A 278 -10.60 14.81 12.22
CA PHE A 278 -11.22 13.88 13.15
C PHE A 278 -11.55 14.53 14.50
N GLU A 279 -10.61 15.26 15.10
CA GLU A 279 -10.81 15.99 16.36
C GLU A 279 -11.92 17.06 16.23
N ALA A 280 -12.03 17.68 15.07
CA ALA A 280 -13.07 18.67 14.78
C ALA A 280 -14.41 18.06 14.33
N GLY A 281 -14.53 16.73 14.24
CA GLY A 281 -15.73 16.06 13.75
C GLY A 281 -16.08 16.38 12.30
N ARG A 282 -15.07 16.57 11.43
CA ARG A 282 -15.25 16.92 10.02
C ARG A 282 -14.86 15.78 9.09
N ASP A 283 -15.65 15.60 8.04
CA ASP A 283 -15.38 14.60 6.99
C ASP A 283 -14.33 15.07 5.95
N VAL A 284 -13.96 16.35 5.98
CA VAL A 284 -13.04 16.97 5.01
C VAL A 284 -11.79 17.47 5.70
N CYS A 285 -10.64 17.05 5.17
CA CYS A 285 -9.32 17.51 5.60
C CYS A 285 -9.05 18.93 5.09
N ARG A 286 -8.51 19.79 5.95
CA ARG A 286 -7.95 21.08 5.50
C ARG A 286 -6.48 20.87 5.14
N PRO A 287 -6.04 21.19 3.91
CA PRO A 287 -4.66 20.95 3.51
C PRO A 287 -3.65 21.73 4.35
N VAL A 288 -2.56 21.06 4.73
CA VAL A 288 -1.36 21.66 5.34
C VAL A 288 -0.37 21.96 4.22
N ARG A 289 -0.27 23.24 3.82
CA ARG A 289 0.55 23.65 2.66
C ARG A 289 2.05 23.45 2.85
N PHE A 290 2.53 23.60 4.09
CA PHE A 290 3.95 23.50 4.42
C PHE A 290 4.14 22.52 5.57
N PRO A 291 4.12 21.20 5.30
CA PRO A 291 4.40 20.19 6.30
C PRO A 291 5.78 20.40 6.96
N ASP A 292 5.81 20.49 8.30
CA ASP A 292 7.06 20.58 9.06
C ASP A 292 7.18 19.43 10.06
N THR A 293 8.02 18.45 9.71
CA THR A 293 8.25 17.28 10.55
C THR A 293 9.55 16.58 10.20
N ILE A 294 10.14 15.90 11.19
CA ILE A 294 11.21 14.93 10.98
C ILE A 294 10.71 13.64 10.31
N ALA A 295 9.42 13.32 10.45
CA ALA A 295 8.79 12.13 9.86
C ALA A 295 8.43 12.38 8.39
N LYS A 296 9.44 12.62 7.53
CA LYS A 296 9.26 13.05 6.13
C LYS A 296 8.34 12.15 5.30
N SER A 297 8.33 10.84 5.56
CA SER A 297 7.44 9.89 4.85
C SER A 297 5.95 10.07 5.17
N LEU A 298 5.62 10.79 6.25
CA LEU A 298 4.25 11.09 6.68
C LEU A 298 3.83 12.54 6.37
N ALA A 299 4.71 13.33 5.76
CA ALA A 299 4.50 14.75 5.45
C ALA A 299 3.59 14.96 4.23
N ILE A 300 2.40 14.35 4.25
CA ILE A 300 1.36 14.52 3.22
C ILE A 300 0.32 15.50 3.76
N GLY A 301 0.38 16.73 3.27
CA GLY A 301 -0.48 17.82 3.72
C GLY A 301 -1.90 17.77 3.17
N ASP A 302 -2.11 17.06 2.06
CA ASP A 302 -3.41 16.90 1.38
C ASP A 302 -3.65 15.40 1.11
N PRO A 303 -4.22 14.67 2.10
CA PRO A 303 -4.28 13.21 2.12
C PRO A 303 -5.29 12.58 1.15
#